data_AF-A0A8J3BF88-F1
#
_entry.id   AF-A0A8J3BF88-F1
#
_cell.length_a   1.000
_cell.length_b   1.000
_cell.length_c   1.000
_cell.angle_alpha   90.00
_cell.angle_beta   90.00
_cell.angle_gamma   90.00
#
_symmetry.space_group_name_H-M   'P 1'
#
loop_
_entity.id
_entity.type
_entity.pdbx_description
1 polymer ?
#
loop_
_entity_poly.entity_id
_entity_poly.type
_entity_poly.pdbx_seq_one_letter_code
_entity_poly.pdbx_strand_id
1 'polypeptide(L)' 'MPRSHPPEFRAKVVAAVRRGEHTMRRIARDHGISESCLYRWVREAVADSTHIPPGQQPGGASAGAA' A
#
# COMPACT_ATOMS: atom_id res chain seq x y z
N MET A 1 7.70 -10.87 -15.18
CA MET A 1 6.67 -9.97 -14.62
C MET A 1 7.32 -9.12 -13.54
N PRO A 2 7.34 -7.79 -13.61
CA PRO A 2 7.96 -7.02 -12.53
C PRO A 2 7.09 -7.21 -11.29
N ARG A 3 7.62 -7.91 -10.29
CA ARG A 3 6.97 -8.10 -8.99
C ARG A 3 6.79 -6.71 -8.37
N SER A 4 5.63 -6.11 -8.58
CA SER A 4 5.22 -4.93 -7.79
C SER A 4 5.34 -5.27 -6.32
N HIS A 5 5.87 -4.33 -5.52
CA HIS A 5 6.19 -4.42 -4.09
C HIS A 5 5.72 -5.71 -3.38
N PRO A 6 6.62 -6.51 -2.79
CA PRO A 6 6.25 -7.78 -2.20
C PRO A 6 5.11 -7.62 -1.18
N PRO A 7 4.19 -8.59 -1.10
CA PRO A 7 3.01 -8.48 -0.24
C PRO A 7 3.39 -8.29 1.23
N GLU A 8 4.49 -8.90 1.68
CA GLU A 8 5.05 -8.70 3.03
C GLU A 8 5.44 -7.25 3.28
N PHE A 9 6.00 -6.55 2.29
CA PHE A 9 6.34 -5.13 2.43
C PHE A 9 5.08 -4.29 2.59
N ARG A 10 4.06 -4.52 1.76
CA ARG A 10 2.78 -3.80 1.87
C ARG A 10 2.14 -4.02 3.23
N ALA A 11 2.13 -5.26 3.72
CA ALA A 11 1.59 -5.61 5.03
C ALA A 11 2.34 -4.91 6.17
N LYS A 12 3.68 -4.85 6.12
CA LYS A 12 4.49 -4.11 7.11
C LYS A 12 4.16 -2.63 7.16
N VAL A 13 4.06 -1.98 5.99
CA VAL A 13 3.78 -0.55 5.92
C VAL A 13 2.34 -0.24 6.34
N VAL A 14 1.36 -1.03 5.88
CA VAL A 14 -0.04 -0.89 6.31
C VAL A 14 -0.19 -1.15 7.81
N ALA A 15 0.53 -2.13 8.37
CA ALA A 15 0.53 -2.38 9.81
C ALA A 15 1.11 -1.20 10.60
N ALA A 16 2.19 -0.57 10.13
CA ALA A 16 2.75 0.63 10.76
C ALA A 16 1.73 1.80 10.78
N VAL A 17 1.01 1.99 9.68
CA VAL A 17 -0.08 2.99 9.60
C VAL A 17 -1.22 2.64 10.55
N ARG A 18 -1.67 1.38 10.59
CA ARG A 18 -2.76 0.93 11.49
C ARG A 18 -2.38 1.00 12.96
N ARG A 19 -1.10 0.78 13.30
CA ARG A 19 -0.56 0.96 14.66
C ARG A 19 -0.51 2.44 15.05
N GLY A 20 -0.57 3.36 14.09
CA GLY A 20 -0.52 4.80 14.35
C GLY A 20 0.84 5.29 14.81
N GLU A 21 1.93 4.56 14.54
CA GLU A 21 3.28 4.97 14.97
C GLU A 21 3.66 6.34 14.39
N HIS A 22 3.31 6.59 13.13
CA HIS A 22 3.60 7.83 12.42
C HIS A 22 2.48 8.16 11.42
N THR A 23 2.47 9.40 10.92
CA THR A 23 1.56 9.81 9.85
C THR A 23 1.89 9.07 8.55
N MET A 24 0.85 8.77 7.75
CA MET A 24 1.01 8.09 6.44
C MET A 24 2.09 8.75 5.57
N ARG A 25 2.16 10.08 5.59
CA ARG A 25 3.18 10.88 4.88
C ARG A 25 4.62 10.55 5.29
N ARG A 26 4.86 10.46 6.60
CA ARG A 26 6.19 10.17 7.15
C ARG A 26 6.59 8.72 6.88
N ILE A 27 5.65 7.79 7.04
CA ILE A 27 5.83 6.37 6.73
C ILE A 27 6.14 6.18 5.23
N ALA A 28 5.40 6.86 4.35
CA ALA A 28 5.63 6.80 2.92
C ALA A 28 7.04 7.31 2.53
N ARG A 29 7.44 8.45 3.11
CA ARG A 29 8.77 9.03 2.89
C ARG A 29 9.90 8.15 3.42
N ASP A 30 9.76 7.59 4.61
CA ASP A 30 10.76 6.71 5.25
C ASP A 30 10.99 5.43 4.44
N HIS A 31 9.91 4.87 3.89
CA HIS A 31 9.95 3.66 3.08
C HIS A 31 10.13 3.91 1.57
N GLY A 32 10.27 5.17 1.14
CA GLY A 32 10.49 5.53 -0.27
C GLY A 32 9.32 5.23 -1.20
N ILE A 33 8.09 5.25 -0.70
CA ILE A 33 6.87 5.01 -1.49
C ILE A 33 6.02 6.29 -1.61
N SER A 34 5.15 6.33 -2.61
CA SER A 34 4.18 7.43 -2.74
C SER A 34 3.05 7.29 -1.72
N GLU A 35 2.63 8.42 -1.14
CA GLU A 35 1.48 8.50 -0.23
C GLU A 35 0.20 7.92 -0.86
N SER A 36 0.00 8.16 -2.16
CA SER A 36 -1.12 7.62 -2.94
C SER A 36 -1.11 6.08 -3.01
N CYS A 37 0.07 5.46 -3.13
CA CYS A 37 0.20 3.99 -3.11
C CYS A 37 -0.16 3.44 -1.73
N LEU A 38 0.31 4.10 -0.67
CA LEU A 38 0.02 3.70 0.71
C LEU A 38 -1.47 3.80 1.02
N TYR A 39 -2.13 4.87 0.57
CA TYR A 39 -3.57 5.06 0.76
C TYR A 39 -4.39 3.94 0.09
N ARG A 40 -3.97 3.52 -1.11
CA ARG A 40 -4.60 2.41 -1.83
C ARG A 40 -4.46 1.09 -1.09
N TRP A 41 -3.26 0.77 -0.58
CA TRP A 41 -3.03 -0.47 0.17
C TRP A 41 -3.80 -0.53 1.49
N VAL A 42 -3.92 0.59 2.19
CA VAL A 42 -4.73 0.65 3.43
C VAL A 42 -6.20 0.37 3.10
N ARG A 43 -6.73 0.96 2.01
CA ARG A 43 -8.11 0.69 1.55
C ARG A 43 -8.31 -0.77 1.14
N GLU A 44 -7.36 -1.36 0.42
CA GLU A 44 -7.39 -2.77 0.04
C GLU A 44 -7.36 -3.71 1.26
N ALA A 45 -6.52 -3.42 2.26
CA ALA A 45 -6.45 -4.23 3.48
C ALA A 45 -7.74 -4.22 4.29
N VAL A 46 -8.49 -3.10 4.25
CA VAL A 46 -9.83 -3.00 4.86
C VAL A 46 -10.85 -3.78 4.05
N ALA A 47 -10.77 -3.74 2.71
CA ALA A 47 -11.64 -4.51 1.82
C ALA A 47 -11.42 -6.03 1.93
N ASP A 48 -10.17 -6.48 2.04
CA ASP A 48 -9.79 -7.89 2.20
C ASP A 48 -10.33 -8.49 3.52
N SER A 49 -10.42 -7.68 4.58
CA SER A 49 -10.97 -8.11 5.88
C SER A 49 -12.48 -8.41 5.84
N THR A 50 -13.20 -7.93 4.82
CA THR A 50 -14.60 -8.26 4.55
C THR A 50 -14.65 -9.17 3.33
N HIS A 51 -14.82 -10.48 3.53
CA HIS A 51 -14.92 -11.48 2.46
C HIS A 51 -15.93 -11.07 1.36
N ILE A 52 -15.42 -10.38 0.34
CA ILE A 52 -15.90 -10.35 -1.03
C ILE A 52 -14.63 -10.36 -1.87
N PRO A 53 -14.38 -11.37 -2.72
CA PRO A 53 -13.25 -11.33 -3.64
C PRO A 53 -13.70 -10.62 -4.93
N PRO A 54 -13.45 -9.31 -5.14
CA PRO A 54 -13.43 -8.81 -6.49
C PRO A 54 -12.08 -9.25 -7.06
N GLY A 55 -12.14 -10.10 -8.08
CA GLY A 55 -10.97 -10.47 -8.85
C GLY A 55 -10.16 -9.22 -9.20
N GLN A 56 -8.86 -9.31 -8.96
CA GLN A 56 -7.84 -8.54 -9.65
C GLN A 56 -7.98 -7.01 -9.56
N GLN A 57 -7.31 -6.40 -8.58
CA GLN A 57 -7.11 -4.95 -8.63
C GLN A 57 -6.13 -4.61 -9.78
N PRO A 58 -6.51 -3.71 -10.71
CA PRO A 58 -5.76 -3.47 -11.95
C PRO A 58 -4.47 -2.68 -11.70
N GLY A 59 -3.51 -2.91 -12.59
CA GLY A 59 -2.33 -2.08 -12.73
C GLY A 59 -2.71 -0.60 -12.91
N GLY A 60 -1.90 0.29 -12.33
CA GLY A 60 -2.09 1.72 -12.50
C GLY A 60 -1.50 2.51 -11.35
N ALA A 61 -0.19 2.70 -11.35
CA ALA A 61 0.50 3.90 -10.84
C ALA A 61 1.98 3.78 -11.20
N SER A 62 2.25 3.82 -12.50
CA SER A 62 3.55 4.25 -13.03
C SER A 62 3.52 5.78 -13.03
N ALA A 63 4.26 6.43 -12.13
CA ALA A 63 4.65 7.85 -12.21
C ALA A 63 5.49 8.17 -10.96
N GLY A 64 6.71 8.64 -11.00
CA GLY A 64 7.64 8.92 -12.08
C GLY A 64 8.99 9.13 -11.40
N ALA A 65 10.01 8.42 -11.87
CA ALA A 65 11.39 8.75 -11.57
C ALA A 65 11.82 9.85 -12.55
N ALA A 66 12.14 11.01 -12.01
CA ALA A 66 13.08 11.99 -12.56
C ALA A 66 13.65 12.77 -11.38
#